data_AF-A0A7C3TCW8-F1
#
_entry.id   AF-A0A7C3TCW8-F1
#
_cell.length_a   1.000
_cell.length_b   1.000
_cell.length_c   1.000
_cell.angle_alpha   90.00
_cell.angle_beta   90.00
_cell.angle_gamma   90.00
#
_symmetry.space_group_name_H-M   'P 1'
#
loop_
_entity.id
_entity.type
_entity.pdbx_description
1 polymer ?
#
loop_
_entity_poly.entity_id
_entity_poly.type
_entity_poly.pdbx_seq_one_letter_code
_entity_poly.pdbx_strand_id
1 'polypeptide(L)' 'MDRDRVKLREWVARKHAQGWSLDEIASHSQVPKSTCQRWISWAKQGRTLEDLSKRPKHVKRTSRLTVLEIIIL' A
#
# COMPACT_ATOMS: atom_id res chain seq x y z
N MET A 1 2.86 13.29 10.53
CA MET A 1 3.58 12.06 10.12
C MET A 1 3.12 11.50 8.78
N ASP A 2 1.83 11.51 8.44
CA ASP A 2 1.37 10.98 7.13
C ASP A 2 1.87 11.77 5.91
N ARG A 3 2.03 13.10 6.03
CA ARG A 3 2.52 13.96 4.94
C ARG A 3 3.90 13.55 4.42
N ASP A 4 4.82 13.15 5.30
CA ASP A 4 6.17 12.74 4.90
C ASP A 4 6.17 11.42 4.13
N ARG A 5 5.33 10.46 4.54
CA ARG A 5 5.15 9.20 3.80
C ARG A 5 4.51 9.42 2.43
N VAL A 6 3.59 10.36 2.30
CA VAL A 6 2.98 10.72 1.00
C VAL A 6 4.04 11.30 0.06
N LYS A 7 4.83 12.27 0.55
CA LYS A 7 5.94 12.85 -0.23
C LYS A 7 6.95 11.79 -0.65
N LEU A 8 7.29 10.85 0.24
CA LEU A 8 8.22 9.77 -0.06
C LEU A 8 7.68 8.84 -1.16
N ARG A 9 6.37 8.52 -1.15
CA ARG A 9 5.73 7.72 -2.19
C ARG A 9 5.74 8.40 -3.55
N GLU A 10 5.36 9.67 -3.58
CA GLU A 10 5.37 10.48 -4.81
C GLU A 10 6.78 10.57 -5.37
N TRP A 11 7.78 10.74 -4.50
CA TRP A 11 9.18 10.72 -4.87
C TRP A 11 9.59 9.39 -5.51
N VAL A 12 9.22 8.26 -4.90
CA VAL A 12 9.49 6.91 -5.44
C VAL A 12 8.88 6.72 -6.82
N ALA A 13 7.60 7.08 -7.00
CA ALA A 13 6.91 6.95 -8.28
C ALA A 13 7.54 7.84 -9.36
N ARG A 14 7.89 9.08 -9.01
CA ARG A 14 8.56 10.03 -9.90
C ARG A 14 9.95 9.54 -10.33
N LYS A 15 10.73 8.98 -9.41
CA LYS A 15 12.07 8.45 -9.71
C LYS A 15 12.03 7.25 -10.64
N HIS A 16 11.07 6.35 -10.41
CA HIS A 16 10.84 5.25 -11.35
C HIS A 16 10.43 5.75 -12.74
N ALA A 17 9.60 6.80 -12.83
CA ALA A 17 9.26 7.43 -14.12
C ALA A 17 10.47 8.12 -14.80
N GLN A 18 11.48 8.54 -14.03
CA GLN A 18 12.76 9.05 -14.52
C GLN A 18 13.74 7.94 -14.95
N GLY A 19 13.33 6.67 -14.91
CA GLY A 19 14.16 5.54 -15.36
C GLY A 19 15.09 4.96 -14.29
N TRP A 20 14.97 5.38 -13.03
CA TRP A 20 15.78 4.81 -11.94
C TRP A 20 15.39 3.37 -11.68
N SER A 21 16.39 2.54 -11.36
CA SER A 21 16.14 1.14 -10.98
C SER A 21 15.49 1.05 -9.59
N LEU A 22 14.76 -0.03 -9.36
CA LEU A 22 14.16 -0.32 -8.06
C LEU A 22 15.21 -0.46 -6.95
N ASP A 23 16.43 -0.86 -7.28
CA ASP A 23 17.54 -1.00 -6.35
C ASP A 23 18.04 0.37 -5.86
N GLU A 24 18.31 1.29 -6.79
CA GLU A 24 18.73 2.66 -6.48
C GLU A 24 17.68 3.40 -5.66
N ILE A 25 16.40 3.24 -6.03
CA ILE A 25 15.29 3.86 -5.30
C ILE A 25 15.21 3.30 -3.87
N ALA A 26 15.29 1.98 -3.70
CA ALA A 26 15.21 1.34 -2.38
C ALA A 26 16.39 1.74 -1.49
N SER A 27 17.60 1.78 -2.06
CA SER A 27 18.83 2.18 -1.38
C SER A 27 18.75 3.63 -0.91
N HIS A 28 18.31 4.56 -1.77
CA HIS A 28 18.23 5.98 -1.44
C HIS A 28 17.10 6.28 -0.45
N SER A 29 15.91 5.69 -0.66
CA SER A 29 14.75 5.95 0.19
C SER A 29 14.77 5.19 1.51
N GLN A 30 15.69 4.23 1.68
CA GLN A 30 15.72 3.28 2.80
C GLN A 30 14.39 2.53 2.99
N VAL A 31 13.66 2.32 1.88
CA VAL A 31 12.40 1.61 1.84
C VAL A 31 12.61 0.24 1.19
N PRO A 32 12.01 -0.85 1.72
CA PRO A 32 12.12 -2.15 1.09
C PRO A 32 11.62 -2.14 -0.36
N LYS A 33 12.35 -2.81 -1.25
CA LYS A 33 12.01 -2.93 -2.69
C LYS A 33 10.54 -3.32 -2.94
N SER A 34 10.02 -4.26 -2.15
CA SER A 34 8.61 -4.70 -2.23
C SER A 34 7.61 -3.57 -1.97
N THR A 35 7.95 -2.66 -1.06
CA THR A 35 7.14 -1.49 -0.75
C THR A 35 7.24 -0.44 -1.86
N CYS A 36 8.43 -0.18 -2.38
CA CYS A 36 8.63 0.70 -3.55
C CYS A 36 7.85 0.21 -4.77
N GLN A 37 7.97 -1.09 -5.10
CA GLN A 37 7.27 -1.70 -6.22
C GLN A 37 5.75 -1.56 -6.07
N ARG A 38 5.22 -1.81 -4.86
CA ARG A 38 3.80 -1.63 -4.57
C ARG A 38 3.34 -0.19 -4.83
N TRP A 39 4.14 0.80 -4.43
CA TRP A 39 3.83 2.22 -4.64
C TRP A 39 3.86 2.61 -6.12
N ILE A 40 4.84 2.10 -6.89
CA ILE A 40 4.93 2.31 -8.33
C ILE A 40 3.72 1.71 -9.05
N SER A 41 3.34 0.48 -8.71
CA SER A 41 2.15 -0.18 -9.28
C SER A 41 0.87 0.61 -8.99
N TRP A 42 0.76 1.20 -7.79
CA TRP A 42 -0.38 2.04 -7.44
C TRP A 42 -0.42 3.35 -8.23
N ALA A 43 0.72 4.01 -8.39
CA ALA A 43 0.83 5.22 -9.19
C ALA A 43 0.42 4.97 -10.66
N LYS A 44 0.79 3.81 -11.24
CA LYS A 44 0.37 3.41 -12.59
C LYS A 44 -1.13 3.15 -12.74
N GLN A 45 -1.80 2.73 -11.67
CA GLN A 45 -3.24 2.44 -11.69
C GLN A 45 -4.11 3.70 -11.50
N GLY A 46 -3.50 4.89 -11.36
CA GLY A 46 -4.25 6.14 -11.15
C GLY A 46 -5.03 6.19 -9.83
N ARG A 47 -4.75 5.29 -8.88
CA ARG A 47 -5.40 5.32 -7.57
C ARG A 47 -4.90 6.53 -6.78
N THR A 48 -5.82 7.41 -6.42
CA THR A 48 -5.55 8.57 -5.58
C THR A 48 -5.32 8.20 -4.11
N LEU A 49 -4.59 9.06 -3.41
CA LEU A 49 -4.07 8.90 -2.05
C LEU A 49 -5.13 8.54 -0.98
N GLU A 50 -6.38 8.98 -1.17
CA GLU A 50 -7.48 8.75 -0.23
C GLU A 50 -8.00 7.30 -0.24
N ASP A 51 -7.85 6.61 -1.37
CA ASP A 51 -8.38 5.26 -1.58
C ASP A 51 -7.67 4.22 -0.68
N LEU A 52 -6.40 4.49 -0.35
CA LEU A 52 -5.56 3.61 0.46
C LEU A 52 -5.72 3.81 1.97
N SER A 53 -6.14 5.00 2.40
CA SER A 53 -6.52 5.28 3.79
C SER A 53 -7.82 4.53 4.16
N LYS A 54 -8.74 4.39 3.20
CA LYS A 54 -10.04 3.72 3.37
C LYS A 54 -9.95 2.19 3.39
N ARG A 55 -8.79 1.59 3.13
CA ARG A 55 -8.67 0.13 3.15
C ARG A 55 -8.87 -0.35 4.61
N PRO A 56 -9.93 -1.11 4.93
CA PRO A 56 -10.18 -1.53 6.29
C PRO A 56 -9.00 -2.37 6.75
N LYS A 57 -8.33 -1.89 7.81
CA LYS A 57 -7.06 -2.43 8.30
C LYS A 57 -7.19 -3.87 8.82
N HIS A 58 -8.42 -4.33 9.06
CA HIS A 58 -8.75 -5.70 9.41
C HIS A 58 -10.15 -6.01 8.86
N VAL A 59 -10.26 -6.91 7.89
CA VAL A 59 -11.44 -7.78 7.88
C VAL A 59 -11.20 -8.72 9.06
N LYS A 60 -11.84 -8.44 10.21
CA LYS A 60 -11.88 -9.43 11.29
C LYS A 60 -12.44 -10.69 10.66
N ARG A 61 -11.60 -11.72 10.57
CA ARG A 61 -12.02 -13.04 10.12
C ARG A 61 -13.07 -13.48 11.14
N THR A 62 -14.35 -13.42 10.78
CA THR A 62 -15.41 -13.88 11.67
C THR A 62 -15.13 -15.34 11.99
N SER A 63 -14.91 -15.63 13.27
CA SER A 63 -14.67 -17.00 13.74
C SER A 63 -15.86 -17.87 13.30
N ARG A 64 -15.58 -19.06 12.75
CA ARG A 64 -16.62 -20.01 12.28
C ARG A 64 -17.70 -20.33 13.32
N LEU A 65 -17.39 -20.16 14.61
CA LEU A 65 -18.33 -20.36 15.72
C LEU A 65 -19.56 -19.45 15.65
N THR A 66 -19.42 -18.19 15.21
CA THR A 66 -20.55 -17.24 15.14
C THR A 66 -21.51 -17.54 13.98
N VAL A 67 -21.05 -18.24 12.93
CA VAL A 67 -21.91 -18.63 11.79
C VAL A 67 -22.82 -19.80 12.16
N LEU A 68 -22.40 -20.68 13.07
CA LEU A 68 -23.19 -21.84 13.49
C LEU A 68 -24.36 -21.46 14.42
N GLU A 69 -24.26 -20.40 15.22
CA GLU A 69 -25.38 -19.97 16.09
C GLU A 69 -26.55 -19.36 15.30
N ILE A 70 -26.29 -18.75 14.13
CA ILE A 70 -27.35 -18.14 13.30
C ILE A 70 -28.12 -19.20 12.49
N ILE A 71 -27.53 -20.37 12.24
CA ILE A 71 -28.18 -21.44 11.46
C ILE A 71 -29.13 -22.29 12.34
N ILE A 72 -29.05 -22.15 13.66
CA ILE A 72 -29.81 -22.97 14.63
C ILE A 72 -30.91 -22.15 15.35
N LEU A 73 -31.27 -20.97 14.82
CA LEU A 73 -32.43 -20.17 15.24
C LEU A 73 -33.45 -20.07 14.11
#